data_AF-A0A844MMX6-F1
#
_entry.id   AF-A0A844MMX6-F1
#
_cell.length_a   1.000
_cell.length_b   1.000
_cell.length_c   1.000
_cell.angle_alpha   90.00
_cell.angle_beta   90.00
_cell.angle_gamma   90.00
#
_symmetry.space_group_name_H-M   'P 1'
#
loop_
_entity.id
_entity.type
_entity.pdbx_description
1 polymer ?
#
loop_
_entity_poly.entity_id
_entity_poly.type
_entity_poly.pdbx_seq_one_letter_code
_entity_poly.pdbx_strand_id
1 'polypeptide(L)'
;MNLPSYLQKEIEKWASSQGISVEEFIVQTITEKINQLNQYIEEPSLKEPLTYYEDRILVVDAPLPKDFDLVAFIDEVREERIQELMSS
;
A
#
# COMPACT_ATOMS: atom_id res chain seq x y z
N MET A 1 14.37 -33.00 1.52
CA MET A 1 13.37 -32.70 0.47
C MET A 1 13.97 -33.06 -0.89
N ASN A 2 13.19 -33.67 -1.79
CA ASN A 2 13.63 -33.91 -3.17
C ASN A 2 13.33 -32.67 -4.01
N LEU A 3 14.26 -31.71 -4.01
CA LEU A 3 14.19 -30.53 -4.87
C LEU A 3 14.95 -30.81 -6.18
N PRO A 4 14.53 -30.22 -7.31
CA PRO A 4 15.30 -30.28 -8.54
C PRO A 4 16.75 -29.84 -8.33
N SER A 5 17.69 -30.49 -9.01
CA SER A 5 19.13 -30.24 -8.83
C SER A 5 19.56 -28.80 -9.11
N TYR A 6 18.88 -28.12 -10.05
CA TYR A 6 19.12 -26.70 -10.32
C TYR A 6 18.74 -25.82 -9.13
N LEU A 7 17.63 -26.15 -8.45
CA LEU A 7 17.09 -25.38 -7.35
C LEU A 7 17.94 -25.57 -6.09
N GLN A 8 18.45 -26.80 -5.85
CA GLN A 8 19.40 -27.06 -4.77
C GLN A 8 20.65 -26.18 -4.88
N LYS A 9 21.24 -26.07 -6.09
CA LYS A 9 22.42 -25.24 -6.32
C LYS A 9 22.17 -23.76 -6.04
N GLU A 10 21.01 -23.24 -6.47
CA GLU A 10 20.66 -21.85 -6.19
C GLU A 10 20.42 -21.63 -4.69
N ILE A 11 19.72 -22.54 -4.01
CA ILE A 11 19.50 -22.45 -2.57
C ILE A 11 20.83 -22.46 -1.81
N GLU A 12 21.74 -23.39 -2.12
CA GLU A 12 23.06 -23.46 -1.49
C GLU A 12 23.86 -22.17 -1.68
N LYS A 13 23.83 -21.61 -2.89
CA LYS A 13 24.49 -20.34 -3.22
C LYS A 13 23.94 -19.18 -2.37
N TRP A 14 22.62 -19.03 -2.30
CA TRP A 14 21.99 -17.93 -1.58
C TRP A 14 22.07 -18.11 -0.06
N ALA A 15 21.94 -19.33 0.46
CA ALA A 15 22.15 -19.64 1.87
C ALA A 15 23.59 -19.31 2.30
N SER A 16 24.59 -19.74 1.51
CA SER A 16 26.00 -19.44 1.75
C SER A 16 26.28 -17.94 1.71
N SER A 17 25.68 -17.18 0.78
CA SER A 17 25.86 -15.72 0.72
C SER A 17 25.28 -14.98 1.92
N GLN A 18 24.33 -15.59 2.63
CA GLN A 18 23.69 -15.04 3.82
C GLN A 18 24.30 -15.59 5.12
N GLY A 19 25.23 -16.54 5.03
CA GLY A 19 25.86 -17.16 6.19
C GLY A 19 24.92 -18.06 7.00
N ILE A 20 23.86 -18.59 6.38
CA ILE A 20 22.86 -19.46 7.01
C ILE A 20 22.87 -20.86 6.37
N SER A 21 22.29 -21.84 7.06
CA SER A 21 22.11 -23.19 6.52
C SER A 21 21.04 -23.22 5.42
N VAL A 22 21.09 -24.26 4.58
CA VAL A 22 20.09 -24.52 3.55
C VAL A 22 18.70 -24.70 4.18
N GLU A 23 18.60 -25.41 5.29
CA GLU A 23 17.35 -25.58 6.03
C GLU A 23 16.79 -24.23 6.52
N GLU A 24 17.62 -23.38 7.12
CA GLU A 24 17.21 -22.04 7.59
C GLU A 24 16.73 -21.16 6.44
N PHE A 25 17.46 -21.15 5.32
CA PHE A 25 17.07 -20.41 4.12
C PHE A 25 15.69 -20.86 3.61
N ILE A 26 15.43 -22.16 3.57
CA ILE A 26 14.14 -22.71 3.13
C ILE A 26 13.01 -22.26 4.07
N VAL A 27 13.21 -22.38 5.39
CA VAL A 27 12.20 -21.98 6.38
C VAL A 27 11.92 -20.47 6.27
N GLN A 28 12.95 -19.64 6.18
CA GLN A 28 12.80 -18.19 6.04
C GLN A 28 12.05 -17.83 4.75
N THR A 29 12.45 -18.41 3.61
CA THR A 29 11.81 -18.15 2.31
C THR A 29 10.33 -18.52 2.31
N ILE A 30 9.98 -19.68 2.89
CA ILE A 30 8.58 -20.13 3.01
C ILE A 30 7.80 -19.18 3.93
N THR A 31 8.39 -18.78 5.05
CA THR A 31 7.76 -17.86 6.02
C THR A 31 7.48 -16.50 5.38
N GLU A 32 8.45 -15.93 4.68
CA GLU A 32 8.30 -14.67 3.93
C GLU A 32 7.21 -14.78 2.87
N LYS A 33 7.16 -15.90 2.12
CA LYS A 33 6.13 -16.10 1.10
C LYS A 33 4.73 -16.22 1.70
N ILE A 34 4.59 -16.94 2.83
CA ILE A 34 3.32 -17.05 3.56
C ILE A 34 2.89 -15.67 4.07
N ASN A 35 3.80 -14.88 4.65
CA ASN A 35 3.49 -13.54 5.13
C ASN A 35 3.01 -12.62 3.99
N GLN A 36 3.67 -12.65 2.83
CA GLN A 36 3.22 -11.89 1.64
C GLN A 36 1.83 -12.32 1.18
N LEU A 37 1.55 -13.63 1.18
CA LEU A 37 0.23 -14.15 0.80
C LEU A 37 -0.84 -13.78 1.83
N ASN A 38 -0.51 -13.82 3.12
CA ASN A 38 -1.41 -13.39 4.19
C ASN A 38 -1.71 -11.89 4.09
N GLN A 39 -0.72 -11.04 3.81
CA GLN A 39 -0.97 -9.62 3.52
C GLN A 39 -1.92 -9.43 2.33
N TYR A 40 -1.79 -10.26 1.29
CA TYR A 40 -2.68 -10.23 0.13
C TYR A 40 -4.11 -10.72 0.44
N ILE A 41 -4.28 -11.60 1.42
CA ILE A 41 -5.58 -12.18 1.83
C ILE A 41 -6.25 -11.34 2.93
N GLU A 42 -5.46 -10.68 3.79
CA GLU A 42 -5.88 -9.74 4.83
C GLU A 42 -6.11 -8.31 4.30
N GLU A 43 -6.18 -8.09 2.98
CA GLU A 43 -6.73 -6.86 2.41
C GLU A 43 -8.27 -6.98 2.18
N PRO A 44 -9.13 -6.68 3.17
CA PRO A 44 -10.39 -6.05 2.88
C PRO A 44 -10.11 -4.57 2.61
N SER A 45 -9.95 -4.20 1.33
CA SER A 45 -10.22 -2.85 0.81
C SER A 45 -9.89 -1.67 1.76
N LEU A 46 -8.62 -1.45 2.07
CA LEU A 46 -8.13 -0.11 2.39
C LEU A 46 -6.90 0.10 1.54
N LYS A 47 -7.13 0.39 0.24
CA LYS A 47 -6.11 1.10 -0.53
C LYS A 47 -5.78 2.33 0.31
N GLU A 48 -4.57 2.37 0.86
CA GLU A 48 -4.07 3.60 1.46
C GLU A 48 -4.32 4.72 0.44
N PRO A 49 -4.90 5.86 0.85
CA PRO A 49 -5.17 6.96 -0.05
C PRO A 49 -3.91 7.29 -0.84
N LEU A 50 -3.98 7.23 -2.17
CA LEU A 50 -2.83 7.56 -2.99
C LEU A 50 -2.54 9.05 -2.77
N THR A 51 -1.40 9.33 -2.14
CA THR A 51 -1.03 10.70 -1.79
C THR A 51 0.09 11.18 -2.70
N TYR A 52 -0.11 12.30 -3.39
CA TYR A 52 0.88 12.87 -4.31
C TYR A 52 0.84 14.40 -4.29
N TYR A 53 1.89 15.05 -4.81
CA TYR A 53 1.92 16.50 -4.96
C TYR A 53 1.58 16.89 -6.41
N GLU A 54 0.67 17.84 -6.57
CA GLU A 54 0.33 18.46 -7.85
C GLU A 54 0.40 19.98 -7.70
N ASP A 55 1.31 20.64 -8.41
CA ASP A 55 1.53 22.11 -8.35
C ASP A 55 1.63 22.69 -6.93
N ARG A 56 2.30 21.95 -6.02
CA ARG A 56 2.51 22.25 -4.58
C ARG A 56 1.30 21.99 -3.69
N ILE A 57 0.23 21.38 -4.20
CA ILE A 57 -0.92 20.91 -3.44
C ILE A 57 -0.70 19.44 -3.09
N LEU A 58 -0.86 19.10 -1.81
CA LEU A 58 -0.89 17.70 -1.38
C LEU A 58 -2.27 17.13 -1.74
N VAL A 59 -2.31 16.25 -2.74
CA VAL A 59 -3.52 15.57 -3.20
C VAL A 59 -3.63 14.22 -2.53
N VAL A 60 -4.81 13.91 -2.02
CA VAL A 60 -5.16 12.63 -1.42
C VAL A 60 -6.26 12.01 -2.27
N ASP A 61 -5.93 11.03 -3.10
CA ASP A 61 -6.88 10.30 -3.93
C ASP A 61 -7.53 9.19 -3.10
N ALA A 62 -8.75 9.50 -2.63
CA ALA A 62 -9.58 8.64 -1.81
C ALA A 62 -11.04 8.72 -2.27
N PRO A 63 -11.82 7.63 -2.15
CA PRO A 63 -13.26 7.68 -2.38
C PRO A 63 -13.94 8.64 -1.40
N LEU A 64 -14.88 9.44 -1.90
CA LEU A 64 -15.71 10.29 -1.05
C LEU A 64 -16.53 9.44 -0.06
N PRO A 65 -16.81 9.94 1.16
CA PRO A 65 -17.74 9.31 2.08
C PRO A 65 -19.09 9.06 1.40
N LYS A 66 -19.75 7.94 1.73
CA LYS A 66 -21.00 7.52 1.05
C LYS A 66 -22.15 8.51 1.20
N ASP A 67 -22.08 9.31 2.25
CA ASP A 67 -23.03 10.34 2.67
C ASP A 67 -22.54 11.76 2.36
N PHE A 68 -21.40 11.89 1.66
CA PHE A 68 -20.89 13.20 1.28
C PHE A 68 -21.70 13.80 0.12
N ASP A 69 -22.40 14.90 0.40
CA ASP A 69 -23.10 15.68 -0.61
C ASP A 69 -22.17 16.77 -1.17
N LEU A 70 -21.57 16.47 -2.33
CA LEU A 70 -20.69 17.39 -3.03
C LEU A 70 -21.41 18.69 -3.45
N VAL A 71 -22.70 18.63 -3.76
CA VAL A 71 -23.46 19.81 -4.20
C VAL A 71 -23.66 20.76 -3.03
N ALA A 72 -24.10 20.24 -1.89
CA ALA A 72 -24.27 21.03 -0.67
C ALA A 72 -22.95 21.70 -0.24
N PHE A 73 -21.84 20.95 -0.31
CA PHE A 73 -20.52 21.49 0.00
C PHE A 73 -20.09 22.63 -0.93
N ILE A 74 -20.31 22.50 -2.25
CA ILE A 74 -19.98 23.55 -3.22
C ILE A 74 -20.80 24.82 -2.95
N ASP A 75 -22.08 24.67 -2.61
CA ASP A 75 -22.97 25.80 -2.34
C ASP A 75 -22.56 26.53 -1.04
N GLU A 76 -22.17 25.78 0.00
CA GLU A 76 -21.63 26.33 1.25
C GLU A 76 -20.35 27.16 1.01
N VAL A 77 -19.36 26.59 0.31
CA VAL A 77 -18.08 27.28 0.03
C VAL A 77 -18.28 28.54 -0.83
N ARG A 78 -19.24 28.51 -1.77
CA ARG A 78 -19.59 29.70 -2.57
C ARG A 78 -20.18 30.81 -1.71
N GLU A 79 -21.10 30.46 -0.81
CA GLU A 79 -21.73 31.44 0.08
C GLU A 79 -20.70 32.05 1.04
N GLU A 80 -19.82 31.23 1.64
CA GLU A 80 -18.71 31.72 2.47
C GLU A 80 -17.85 32.74 1.71
N ARG A 81 -17.50 32.44 0.45
CA ARG A 81 -16.68 33.34 -0.37
C ARG A 81 -17.39 34.65 -0.72
N ILE A 82 -18.71 34.61 -0.93
CA ILE A 82 -19.53 35.80 -1.17
C ILE A 82 -19.57 36.68 0.10
N GLN A 83 -19.74 36.08 1.28
CA GLN A 83 -19.76 36.80 2.55
C GLN A 83 -18.42 37.45 2.89
N GLU A 84 -17.29 36.77 2.61
CA GLU A 84 -15.94 37.34 2.75
C GLU A 84 -15.73 38.57 1.84
N LEU A 85 -16.22 38.52 0.60
CA LEU A 85 -16.11 39.63 -0.35
C LEU A 85 -17.02 40.82 0.01
N MET A 86 -18.14 40.58 0.69
CA MET A 86 -19.06 41.62 1.15
C MET A 86 -18.62 42.29 2.47
N SER A 87 -17.71 41.65 3.20
CA SER A 87 -17.17 42.14 4.48
C SER A 87 -15.79 42.81 4.35
N SER A 88 -15.25 42.92 3.13
CA SER A 88 -13.98 43.58 2.80
C SER A 88 -14.17 44.87 2.00
#